data_AF-A0A949B221-F1
#
_entry.id   AF-A0A949B221-F1
#
_cell.length_a   1.000
_cell.length_b   1.000
_cell.length_c   1.000
_cell.angle_alpha   90.00
_cell.angle_beta   90.00
_cell.angle_gamma   90.00
#
_symmetry.space_group_name_H-M   'P 1'
#
loop_
_entity.id
_entity.type
_entity.pdbx_description
1 polymer ?
#
loop_
_entity_poly.entity_id
_entity_poly.type
_entity_poly.pdbx_seq_one_letter_code
_entity_poly.pdbx_strand_id
1 'polypeptide(L)'
;MNHLKWISGILLLMLAFIVAVQNYETLVSPVSFKSNFYLFEYQTSGMPLSLVAIITFLIGLFSAWIYGIRERFGLKKQIKSLMKEAQEKDNELNSLRNLPVTTGDIISDQTTEEE
;
A
#
# COMPACT_ATOMS: atom_id res chain seq x y z
N MET A 1 -2.66 -15.79 3.03
CA MET A 1 -3.08 -14.80 2.01
C MET A 1 -1.94 -14.28 1.13
N ASN A 2 -0.71 -14.14 1.63
CA ASN A 2 0.41 -13.60 0.83
C ASN A 2 0.79 -14.50 -0.37
N HIS A 3 0.82 -15.83 -0.18
CA HIS A 3 1.15 -16.77 -1.26
C HIS A 3 0.11 -16.78 -2.38
N LEU A 4 -1.18 -16.61 -2.08
CA LEU A 4 -2.23 -16.56 -3.09
C LEU A 4 -2.07 -15.37 -4.04
N LYS A 5 -1.63 -14.21 -3.52
CA LYS A 5 -1.31 -13.03 -4.34
C LYS A 5 -0.14 -13.31 -5.29
N TRP A 6 0.90 -13.98 -4.81
CA TRP A 6 2.05 -14.38 -5.64
C TRP A 6 1.67 -15.43 -6.69
N ILE A 7 0.89 -16.45 -6.31
CA ILE A 7 0.40 -17.49 -7.21
C ILE A 7 -0.50 -16.88 -8.29
N SER A 8 -1.41 -15.97 -7.92
CA SER A 8 -2.24 -15.27 -8.90
C SER A 8 -1.40 -14.42 -9.86
N GLY A 9 -0.35 -13.76 -9.35
CA GLY A 9 0.58 -12.98 -10.17
C GLY A 9 1.37 -13.85 -11.15
N ILE A 10 1.91 -14.98 -10.69
CA ILE A 10 2.67 -15.91 -11.56
C ILE A 10 1.77 -16.52 -12.64
N LEU A 11 0.52 -16.87 -12.28
CA LEU A 11 -0.46 -17.45 -13.20
C LEU A 11 -0.85 -16.44 -14.29
N LEU A 12 -1.09 -15.19 -13.91
CA LEU A 12 -1.40 -14.11 -14.84
C LEU A 12 -0.22 -13.85 -15.80
N LEU A 13 1.01 -13.82 -15.28
CA LEU A 13 2.21 -13.64 -16.09
C LEU A 13 2.38 -14.79 -17.10
N MET A 14 2.16 -16.03 -16.66
CA MET A 14 2.21 -17.20 -17.53
C MET A 14 1.16 -17.13 -18.64
N LEU A 15 -0.08 -16.74 -18.31
CA LEU A 15 -1.14 -16.56 -19.30
C LEU A 15 -0.78 -15.47 -20.31
N ALA A 16 -0.27 -14.33 -19.85
CA ALA A 16 0.18 -13.25 -20.73
C ALA A 16 1.31 -13.70 -21.66
N PHE A 17 2.27 -14.50 -21.15
CA PHE A 17 3.34 -15.07 -21.96
C PHE A 17 2.82 -16.03 -23.05
N ILE A 18 1.88 -16.92 -22.69
CA ILE A 18 1.25 -17.85 -23.65
C ILE A 18 0.56 -17.06 -24.77
N VAL A 19 -0.22 -16.03 -24.42
CA VAL A 19 -0.90 -15.16 -25.40
C VAL A 19 0.12 -14.48 -26.32
N ALA A 20 1.23 -13.97 -25.76
CA ALA A 20 2.26 -13.30 -26.54
C ALA A 20 2.95 -14.24 -27.54
N VAL A 21 3.29 -15.46 -27.13
CA VAL A 21 3.93 -16.45 -28.01
C VAL A 21 2.96 -16.91 -29.09
N GLN A 22 1.70 -17.21 -28.73
CA GLN A 22 0.69 -17.66 -29.70
C GLN A 22 0.32 -16.59 -30.73
N ASN A 23 0.39 -15.31 -30.36
CA ASN A 23 0.04 -14.18 -31.22
C ASN A 23 1.27 -13.42 -31.71
N TYR A 24 2.45 -14.06 -31.74
CA TYR A 24 3.70 -13.39 -32.09
C TYR A 24 3.66 -12.73 -33.47
N GLU A 25 3.12 -13.41 -34.49
CA GLU A 25 3.01 -12.84 -35.85
C GLU A 25 2.15 -11.57 -35.86
N THR A 26 1.04 -11.57 -35.14
CA THR A 26 0.16 -10.40 -34.98
C THR A 26 0.87 -9.27 -34.22
N LEU A 27 1.68 -9.61 -33.21
CA LEU A 27 2.43 -8.62 -32.43
C LEU A 27 3.54 -7.93 -33.23
N VAL A 28 4.18 -8.63 -34.18
CA VAL A 28 5.20 -8.01 -35.03
C VAL A 28 4.58 -7.27 -36.22
N SER A 29 3.32 -7.55 -36.54
CA SER A 29 2.63 -6.88 -37.64
C SER A 29 2.60 -5.36 -37.48
N PRO A 30 2.92 -4.59 -38.54
CA PRO A 30 2.90 -3.13 -38.48
C PRO A 30 1.45 -2.64 -38.46
N VAL A 31 1.13 -1.84 -37.44
CA VAL A 31 -0.17 -1.19 -37.29
C VAL A 31 0.01 0.32 -37.43
N SER A 32 -0.82 0.93 -38.26
CA SER A 32 -0.94 2.38 -38.36
C SER A 32 -2.14 2.84 -37.57
N PHE A 33 -1.91 3.74 -36.61
CA PHE A 33 -2.96 4.37 -35.85
C PHE A 33 -3.38 5.66 -36.56
N LYS A 34 -4.68 5.83 -36.74
CA LYS A 34 -5.28 7.06 -37.27
C LYS A 34 -6.01 7.76 -36.13
N SER A 35 -5.77 9.06 -35.99
CA SER A 35 -6.47 9.91 -35.05
C SER A 35 -7.09 11.07 -35.84
N ASN A 36 -8.40 11.00 -36.02
CA ASN A 36 -9.18 12.01 -36.72
C ASN A 36 -9.91 12.87 -35.71
N PHE A 37 -9.34 14.04 -35.43
CA PHE A 37 -10.00 15.11 -34.69
C PHE A 37 -10.66 16.08 -35.67
N TYR A 38 -11.67 16.82 -35.21
CA TYR A 38 -12.45 17.76 -36.04
C TYR A 38 -11.61 18.79 -36.83
N LEU A 39 -10.38 19.09 -36.38
CA LEU A 39 -9.45 20.04 -37.02
C LEU A 39 -8.08 19.42 -37.37
N PHE A 40 -7.86 18.13 -37.10
CA PHE A 40 -6.54 17.52 -37.24
C PHE A 40 -6.64 16.04 -37.58
N GLU A 41 -6.11 15.67 -38.74
CA GLU A 41 -5.95 14.27 -39.14
C GLU A 41 -4.49 13.88 -38.97
N TYR A 42 -4.24 12.90 -38.11
CA TYR A 42 -2.91 12.36 -37.87
C TYR A 42 -2.87 10.86 -38.13
N GLN A 43 -1.89 10.43 -38.91
CA GLN A 43 -1.62 9.02 -39.15
C GLN A 43 -0.18 8.70 -38.76
N THR A 44 -0.05 7.75 -37.84
CA THR A 44 1.26 7.23 -37.42
C THR A 44 1.81 6.26 -38.46
N SER A 45 3.12 6.38 -38.73
CA SER A 45 3.89 5.39 -39.51
C SER A 45 3.72 3.99 -38.94
N GLY A 46 3.66 2.98 -39.80
CA GLY A 46 3.45 1.59 -39.37
C GLY A 46 4.47 1.18 -38.30
N MET A 47 3.98 0.92 -37.09
CA MET A 47 4.79 0.51 -35.95
C MET A 47 4.34 -0.88 -35.52
N PRO A 48 5.26 -1.78 -35.12
CA PRO A 48 4.88 -3.09 -34.66
C PRO A 48 3.97 -2.99 -33.43
N LEU A 49 2.90 -3.76 -33.42
CA LEU A 49 1.91 -3.77 -32.33
C LEU A 49 2.53 -4.12 -30.96
N SER A 50 3.60 -4.92 -30.97
CA SER A 50 4.40 -5.27 -29.80
C SER A 50 4.93 -4.03 -29.08
N LEU A 51 5.35 -3.00 -29.81
CA LEU A 51 5.90 -1.78 -29.22
C LEU A 51 4.80 -1.03 -28.45
N VAL A 52 3.61 -0.92 -29.03
CA VAL A 52 2.43 -0.31 -28.37
C VAL A 52 2.03 -1.11 -27.13
N ALA A 53 2.01 -2.44 -27.22
CA ALA A 53 1.70 -3.32 -26.10
C ALA A 53 2.72 -3.16 -24.96
N ILE A 54 4.02 -3.12 -25.27
CA ILE A 54 5.09 -2.93 -24.29
C ILE A 54 4.97 -1.57 -23.61
N ILE A 55 4.79 -0.47 -24.35
CA ILE A 55 4.64 0.86 -23.76
C ILE A 55 3.43 0.90 -22.83
N THR A 56 2.29 0.38 -23.27
CA THR A 56 1.06 0.36 -22.47
C THR A 56 1.25 -0.47 -21.19
N PHE A 57 1.91 -1.63 -21.30
CA PHE A 57 2.24 -2.47 -20.15
C PHE A 57 3.18 -1.75 -19.17
N LEU A 58 4.22 -1.07 -19.66
CA LEU A 58 5.15 -0.31 -18.83
C LEU A 58 4.47 0.83 -18.09
N ILE A 59 3.56 1.57 -18.75
CA ILE A 59 2.77 2.64 -18.12
C ILE A 59 1.88 2.05 -17.03
N GLY A 60 1.22 0.92 -17.30
CA GLY A 60 0.41 0.21 -16.32
C GLY A 60 1.24 -0.26 -15.12
N LEU A 61 2.41 -0.86 -15.36
CA LEU A 61 3.33 -1.33 -14.33
C LEU A 61 3.86 -0.17 -13.48
N PHE A 62 4.26 0.93 -14.12
CA PHE A 62 4.72 2.14 -13.45
C PHE A 62 3.61 2.75 -12.58
N SER A 63 2.39 2.78 -13.10
CA SER A 63 1.22 3.26 -12.36
C SER A 63 0.92 2.36 -11.15
N ALA A 64 0.88 1.03 -11.33
CA ALA A 64 0.68 0.10 -10.22
C ALA A 64 1.80 0.23 -9.16
N TRP A 65 3.04 0.41 -9.60
CA TRP A 65 4.18 0.63 -8.71
C TRP A 65 4.04 1.92 -7.89
N ILE A 66 3.65 3.05 -8.51
CA ILE A 66 3.46 4.31 -7.78
C ILE A 66 2.29 4.26 -6.79
N TYR A 67 1.20 3.56 -7.13
CA TYR A 67 0.09 3.35 -6.18
C TYR A 67 0.53 2.48 -5.01
N GLY A 68 1.20 1.36 -5.28
CA GLY A 68 1.68 0.45 -4.25
C GLY A 68 2.71 1.08 -3.30
N ILE A 69 3.62 1.91 -3.82
CA ILE A 69 4.59 2.62 -2.97
C ILE A 69 3.86 3.58 -2.02
N ARG A 70 2.90 4.36 -2.54
CA ARG A 70 2.18 5.38 -1.77
C ARG A 70 1.35 4.76 -0.64
N GLU A 71 0.66 3.67 -0.92
CA GLU A 71 -0.10 2.92 0.09
C GLU A 71 0.83 2.41 1.20
N ARG A 72 1.98 1.84 0.82
CA ARG A 72 2.95 1.29 1.79
C ARG A 72 3.56 2.36 2.70
N PHE A 73 3.84 3.57 2.17
CA PHE A 73 4.27 4.70 2.99
C PHE A 73 3.19 5.16 3.97
N GLY A 74 1.93 5.22 3.52
CA GLY A 74 0.80 5.55 4.38
C GLY A 74 0.62 4.55 5.52
N LEU A 75 0.69 3.25 5.22
CA LEU A 75 0.60 2.19 6.23
C LEU A 75 1.75 2.25 7.24
N LYS A 76 2.99 2.48 6.79
CA LYS A 76 4.13 2.65 7.71
C LYS A 76 3.96 3.82 8.66
N LYS A 77 3.42 4.94 8.18
CA LYS A 77 3.15 6.12 9.02
C LYS A 77 2.10 5.81 10.09
N GLN A 78 1.03 5.11 9.71
CA GLN A 78 -0.02 4.69 10.65
C GLN A 78 0.52 3.74 11.72
N ILE A 79 1.32 2.74 11.33
CA ILE A 79 1.97 1.82 12.28
C ILE A 79 2.83 2.59 13.28
N LYS A 80 3.64 3.54 12.81
CA LYS A 80 4.50 4.34 13.70
C LYS A 80 3.69 5.20 14.67
N SER A 81 2.57 5.77 14.22
CA SER A 81 1.67 6.56 15.06
C SER A 81 1.02 5.71 16.15
N LEU A 82 0.44 4.57 15.77
CA LEU A 82 -0.20 3.63 16.69
C LEU A 82 0.78 3.08 17.72
N MET A 83 2.02 2.78 17.31
CA MET A 83 3.05 2.29 18.24
C MET A 83 3.46 3.36 19.25
N LYS A 84 3.52 4.64 18.84
CA LYS A 84 3.81 5.77 19.73
C LYS A 84 2.68 5.99 20.74
N GLU A 85 1.43 5.91 20.29
CA GLU A 85 0.25 6.03 21.14
C GLU A 85 0.14 4.88 22.15
N ALA A 86 0.42 3.64 21.72
CA ALA A 86 0.50 2.49 22.62
C ALA A 86 1.57 2.68 23.70
N GLN A 87 2.75 3.20 23.33
CA GLN A 87 3.83 3.46 24.27
C GLN A 87 3.49 4.59 25.26
N GLU A 88 2.82 5.66 24.81
CA GLU A 88 2.34 6.74 25.69
C GLU A 88 1.30 6.23 26.69
N LYS A 89 0.35 5.39 26.23
CA LYS A 89 -0.65 4.76 27.10
C LYS A 89 -0.04 3.82 28.14
N ASP A 90 0.95 3.03 27.74
CA ASP A 90 1.70 2.18 28.68
C ASP A 90 2.45 3.03 29.73
N ASN A 91 3.04 4.16 29.32
CA ASN A 91 3.72 5.07 30.24
C ASN A 91 2.74 5.76 31.21
N GLU A 92 1.55 6.16 30.76
CA GLU A 92 0.48 6.70 31.62
C GLU A 92 0.06 5.68 32.69
N LEU A 93 -0.17 4.42 32.31
CA LEU A 93 -0.51 3.35 33.24
C LEU A 93 0.61 3.10 34.26
N ASN A 94 1.87 3.15 33.81
CA ASN A 94 3.03 2.95 34.68
C ASN A 94 3.24 4.15 35.64
N SER A 95 2.97 5.36 35.16
CA SER A 95 2.96 6.57 35.98
C SER A 95 1.88 6.51 37.06
N LEU A 96 0.65 6.09 36.71
CA LEU A 96 -0.47 5.95 37.64
C LEU A 96 -0.26 4.85 38.67
N ARG A 97 0.48 3.79 38.34
CA ARG A 97 0.90 2.74 39.30
C ARG A 97 2.00 3.19 40.26
N ASN A 98 2.77 4.20 39.89
CA ASN A 98 3.85 4.75 40.70
C ASN A 98 3.45 6.02 41.45
N LEU A 99 2.22 6.51 41.30
CA LEU A 99 1.67 7.43 42.27
C LEU A 99 1.50 6.67 43.59
N PRO A 100 2.02 7.20 44.71
CA PRO A 100 1.71 6.65 46.01
C PRO A 100 0.19 6.67 46.14
N VAL A 101 -0.42 5.49 46.27
CA VAL A 101 -1.77 5.38 46.79
C VAL A 101 -1.71 6.08 48.13
N THR A 102 -2.24 7.30 48.21
CA THR A 102 -2.70 7.90 49.45
C THR A 102 -3.78 6.95 49.94
N THR A 103 -3.31 5.90 50.62
CA THR A 103 -4.12 5.06 51.47
C THR A 103 -4.56 6.05 52.52
N GLY A 104 -5.80 6.51 52.37
CA GLY A 104 -6.32 7.64 53.08
C GLY A 104 -5.97 7.55 54.56
N ASP A 105 -5.57 8.70 55.10
CA ASP A 105 -5.70 9.04 56.50
C ASP A 105 -7.16 8.77 56.95
N ILE A 106 -7.46 7.51 57.28
CA ILE A 106 -8.68 7.09 57.95
C ILE A 106 -8.32 5.95 58.91
N ILE A 107 -7.52 6.23 59.93
CA ILE A 107 -7.77 5.70 61.28
C ILE A 107 -7.55 6.85 62.25
N SER A 108 -8.67 7.51 62.52
CA SER A 108 -9.03 8.28 63.70
C SER A 108 -8.09 8.15 64.90
N ASP A 109 -7.49 9.27 65.27
CA ASP A 109 -7.60 9.89 66.59
C ASP A 109 -8.33 9.04 67.66
N GLN A 110 -7.59 8.15 68.33
CA GLN A 110 -7.94 7.58 69.62
C GLN A 110 -6.66 7.31 70.39
N THR A 111 -6.08 8.34 71.02
CA THR A 111 -5.26 8.19 72.24
C THR A 111 -4.98 9.55 72.86
N THR A 112 -6.03 10.29 73.24
CA THR A 112 -5.91 11.35 74.25
C THR A 112 -7.25 11.56 74.96
N GLU A 113 -7.51 10.78 76.01
CA GLU A 113 -8.27 11.14 77.21
C GLU A 113 -7.61 10.30 78.33
N GLU A 114 -6.76 10.89 79.17
CA GLU A 114 -7.06 11.64 80.41
C GLU A 114 -7.37 10.73 81.62
N GLU A 115 -6.51 10.89 82.64
CA GLU A 115 -6.60 10.62 84.09
C GLU A 115 -6.93 9.21 84.64
#